data_AF-C7U011-F1
#
_entry.id   AF-C7U011-F1
#
_cell.length_a   1.000
_cell.length_b   1.000
_cell.length_c   1.000
_cell.angle_alpha   90.00
_cell.angle_beta   90.00
_cell.angle_gamma   90.00
#
_symmetry.space_group_name_H-M   'P 1'
#
loop_
_entity.id
_entity.type
_entity.pdbx_description
1 polymer ?
#
loop_
_entity_poly.entity_id
_entity_poly.type
_entity_poly.pdbx_seq_one_letter_code
_entity_poly.pdbx_strand_id
1 'polypeptide(L)' 'MPQLVPFYFLNTLTFGITAISFIVYYSSTFILPNMTRTYMSRTIVTKT' A
#
# COMPACT_ATOMS: atom_id res chain seq x y z
N MET A 1 -7.44 20.22 -19.63
CA MET A 1 -6.38 21.26 -19.63
C MET A 1 -5.31 20.87 -20.65
N PRO A 2 -4.71 21.80 -21.39
CA PRO A 2 -3.71 21.51 -22.43
C PRO A 2 -2.38 20.90 -21.94
N GLN A 3 -2.28 20.52 -20.65
CA GLN A 3 -1.13 19.83 -20.06
C GLN A 3 -1.37 18.33 -19.84
N LEU A 4 -2.63 17.86 -19.88
CA LEU A 4 -3.00 16.43 -19.81
C LEU A 4 -2.98 15.79 -21.22
N VAL A 5 -2.01 16.21 -22.04
CA VAL A 5 -1.87 15.82 -23.46
C VAL A 5 -1.34 14.39 -23.54
N PRO A 6 -1.83 13.56 -24.47
CA PRO A 6 -1.73 12.09 -24.40
C PRO A 6 -0.32 11.51 -24.54
N PHE A 7 0.70 12.30 -24.90
CA PHE A 7 2.05 11.77 -25.13
C PHE A 7 2.64 11.05 -23.91
N TYR A 8 2.34 11.51 -22.69
CA TYR A 8 2.80 10.87 -21.46
C TYR A 8 1.75 9.98 -20.79
N PHE A 9 0.58 9.78 -21.41
CA PHE A 9 -0.53 9.03 -20.81
C PHE A 9 -0.11 7.63 -20.38
N LEU A 10 0.56 6.89 -21.28
CA LEU A 10 1.01 5.53 -20.99
C LEU A 10 2.06 5.50 -19.88
N ASN A 11 3.00 6.46 -19.86
CA ASN A 11 4.00 6.58 -18.80
C ASN A 11 3.32 6.80 -17.45
N THR A 12 2.49 7.83 -17.31
CA THR A 12 1.79 8.13 -16.06
C THR A 12 0.90 6.97 -15.62
N LEU A 13 0.22 6.31 -16.55
CA LEU A 13 -0.61 5.13 -16.26
C LEU A 13 0.22 3.94 -15.77
N THR A 14 1.31 3.60 -16.46
CA THR A 14 2.18 2.48 -16.08
C THR A 14 2.82 2.73 -14.72
N PHE A 15 3.45 3.89 -14.50
CA PHE A 15 4.04 4.21 -13.20
C PHE A 15 3.01 4.30 -12.08
N GLY A 16 1.81 4.82 -12.36
CA GLY A 16 0.71 4.85 -11.40
C GLY A 16 0.28 3.45 -10.97
N ILE A 17 0.04 2.56 -11.94
CA ILE A 17 -0.36 1.16 -11.66
C ILE A 17 0.76 0.42 -10.91
N THR A 18 2.01 0.60 -11.34
CA THR A 18 3.17 -0.02 -10.68
C THR A 18 3.30 0.48 -9.23
N ALA A 19 3.20 1.79 -8.99
CA ALA A 19 3.28 2.36 -7.65
C ALA A 19 2.15 1.85 -6.74
N ILE A 20 0.91 1.81 -7.23
CA ILE A 20 -0.23 1.28 -6.48
C ILE A 20 0.00 -0.20 -6.15
N SER A 21 0.47 -0.99 -7.10
CA SER A 21 0.76 -2.42 -6.90
C SER A 21 1.83 -2.63 -5.83
N PHE A 22 2.91 -1.82 -5.83
CA PHE A 22 3.93 -1.85 -4.79
C PHE A 22 3.37 -1.48 -3.42
N ILE A 23 2.55 -0.42 -3.33
CA ILE A 23 1.93 0.01 -2.07
C ILE A 23 1.03 -1.08 -1.52
N VAL A 24 0.22 -1.72 -2.36
CA VAL A 24 -0.68 -2.80 -1.94
C VAL A 24 0.12 -4.01 -1.44
N TYR A 25 1.16 -4.43 -2.18
CA TYR A 25 2.03 -5.54 -1.77
C TYR A 25 2.73 -5.24 -0.44
N TYR A 26 3.31 -4.05 -0.32
CA TYR A 26 4.04 -3.64 0.88
C TYR A 26 3.11 -3.53 2.10
N SER A 27 1.94 -2.93 1.92
CA SER A 27 0.95 -2.79 2.99
C SER A 27 0.45 -4.15 3.47
N SER A 28 0.18 -5.07 2.55
CA SER A 28 -0.32 -6.42 2.86
C SER A 28 0.72 -7.30 3.54
N THR A 29 1.99 -7.21 3.10
CA THR A 29 3.05 -8.12 3.55
C THR A 29 3.79 -7.62 4.80
N PHE A 30 3.90 -6.30 4.99
CA PHE A 30 4.73 -5.74 6.06
C PHE A 30 3.92 -4.93 7.08
N ILE A 31 3.08 -4.00 6.61
CA ILE A 31 2.39 -3.08 7.53
C ILE A 31 1.30 -3.81 8.31
N LEU A 32 0.38 -4.48 7.61
CA LEU A 32 -0.74 -5.20 8.22
C LEU A 32 -0.31 -6.26 9.26
N PRO A 33 0.60 -7.21 8.94
CA PRO A 33 0.97 -8.24 9.90
C PRO A 33 1.71 -7.69 11.12
N ASN A 34 2.47 -6.61 10.97
CA ASN A 34 3.11 -5.96 12.12
C ASN A 34 2.06 -5.32 13.05
N MET A 35 1.05 -4.64 12.48
CA MET A 35 -0.04 -4.08 13.27
C MET A 35 -0.85 -5.16 13.99
N THR A 36 -1.20 -6.25 13.30
CA THR A 36 -1.94 -7.36 13.92
C THR A 36 -1.12 -8.06 14.99
N ARG A 37 0.20 -8.22 14.81
CA ARG A 37 1.10 -8.77 15.83
C ARG A 37 1.11 -7.92 17.10
N THR A 38 1.22 -6.60 16.98
CA THR A 38 1.18 -5.70 18.15
C THR A 38 -0.19 -5.73 18.83
N TYR A 39 -1.27 -5.73 18.05
CA TYR A 39 -2.63 -5.81 18.59
C TYR A 39 -2.88 -7.13 19.34
N MET A 40 -2.48 -8.26 18.77
CA MET A 40 -2.57 -9.57 19.41
C MET A 40 -1.74 -9.63 20.68
N SER A 41 -0.51 -9.12 20.67
CA SER A 41 0.33 -9.05 21.87
C SER A 41 -0.34 -8.31 23.03
N ARG A 42 -0.95 -7.15 22.76
CA ARG A 42 -1.71 -6.40 23.77
C ARG A 42 -2.95 -7.17 24.25
N THR A 43 -3.68 -7.76 23.33
CA THR A 43 -4.89 -8.55 23.65
C THR A 43 -4.56 -9.74 24.55
N ILE A 44 -3.47 -10.45 24.27
CA ILE A 44 -2.98 -11.56 25.10
C ILE A 44 -2.64 -11.05 26.50
N VAL A 45 -1.88 -9.97 26.63
CA VAL A 45 -1.48 -9.42 27.94
C VAL A 45 -2.67 -8.93 28.76
N THR A 46 -3.70 -8.35 28.13
CA THR A 46 -4.89 -7.85 28.85
C THR A 46 -5.88 -8.94 29.23
N LYS A 47 -5.95 -10.05 28.47
CA LYS A 47 -6.86 -11.17 28.75
C LYS A 47 -6.26 -12.27 29.63
N THR A 48 -4.93 -12.33 29.75
CA THR A 48 -4.25 -13.23 30.69
C THR A 48 -4.28 -12.61 32.07
#